data_AF-A0A1H5NHK7-F1
#
_entry.id   AF-A0A1H5NHK7-F1
#
_cell.length_a   1.000
_cell.length_b   1.000
_cell.length_c   1.000
_cell.angle_alpha   90.00
_cell.angle_beta   90.00
_cell.angle_gamma   90.00
#
_symmetry.space_group_name_H-M   'P 1'
#
loop_
_entity.id
_entity.type
_entity.pdbx_description
1 polymer ?
#
loop_
_entity_poly.entity_id
_entity_poly.type
_entity_poly.pdbx_seq_one_letter_code
_entity_poly.pdbx_strand_id
1 'polypeptide(L)'
;MADDASTFPVVMRGYDRAQVDQYIHSLERKVADGERKLAEVRTQVESLDGSVMQVSGELADAQAQLREAEKPSYAGLGARIEHLLRSAEEQSSDVVTQANLQAKELLERAEAGAAELSSQAENEAAERLSNARRDADSTTQRATSKAEGVLLAAQRKAEELVGSAEREAARIASVSATEQSERHASLERELGTLRATAEQEVAELKVGSERDARELKATSETEATELRERAKADAESLRADAQRTATATISEAEEQAAEILRTANAEADEIRRSVADMRETAELEVAARRAASEEADAQMHTQAKADTDAMIADAQAHAQDAEARVAEALAKAEEVRSAAEAQAEEILTDAQSSAERITREARENADRLRSDTSAQTDRERRTAQRQVDDLNRQRESITGYLDELRALLGSGQVAEAADLAAPEDDTDENGSQEQPDEAHDTEATEATDDADPSQDVEETDESPAEAADQTEPDQTESSEDAGSNDDTQVLDQVKD
;
A
#
# COMPACT_ATOMS: atom_id res chain seq x y z
N MET A 1 105.91 155.94 -62.77
CA MET A 1 105.01 157.06 -63.11
C MET A 1 105.75 157.98 -64.06
N ALA A 2 105.14 159.08 -64.51
CA ALA A 2 105.74 159.97 -65.50
C ALA A 2 107.04 160.62 -65.01
N ASP A 3 107.91 160.93 -65.96
CA ASP A 3 108.36 162.31 -66.17
C ASP A 3 108.30 162.59 -67.68
N ASP A 4 107.32 163.40 -68.11
CA ASP A 4 107.12 163.81 -69.51
C ASP A 4 108.10 164.94 -69.87
N ALA A 5 109.40 164.64 -69.77
CA ALA A 5 110.49 165.56 -69.99
C ALA A 5 110.69 165.82 -71.49
N SER A 6 109.76 166.57 -72.11
CA SER A 6 109.86 167.00 -73.50
C SER A 6 110.97 168.06 -73.67
N THR A 7 112.22 167.59 -73.77
CA THR A 7 113.46 168.38 -73.87
C THR A 7 113.50 169.38 -75.03
N PHE A 8 112.62 169.24 -76.02
CA PHE A 8 112.55 170.08 -77.21
C PHE A 8 111.33 171.04 -77.15
N PRO A 9 111.54 172.37 -77.26
CA PRO A 9 110.45 173.34 -77.17
C PRO A 9 109.53 173.29 -78.39
N VAL A 10 108.22 173.33 -78.16
CA VAL A 10 107.20 173.25 -79.22
C VAL A 10 106.99 174.62 -79.87
N VAL A 11 107.10 174.66 -81.20
CA VAL A 11 106.83 175.84 -82.05
C VAL A 11 105.78 175.50 -83.12
N MET A 12 104.97 176.48 -83.54
CA MET A 12 103.80 176.26 -84.42
C MET A 12 104.06 175.60 -85.79
N ARG A 13 105.32 175.48 -86.22
CA ARG A 13 105.74 174.74 -87.42
C ARG A 13 107.00 173.90 -87.11
N GLY A 14 106.86 172.96 -86.18
CA GLY A 14 107.87 171.95 -85.85
C GLY A 14 107.65 170.60 -86.56
N TYR A 15 108.55 169.65 -86.31
CA TYR A 15 108.36 168.25 -86.71
C TYR A 15 107.34 167.53 -85.81
N ASP A 16 106.73 166.45 -86.30
CA ASP A 16 105.80 165.64 -85.51
C ASP A 16 106.53 164.94 -84.35
N ARG A 17 106.15 165.28 -83.12
CA ARG A 17 106.70 164.70 -81.89
C ARG A 17 106.61 163.18 -81.89
N ALA A 18 105.50 162.58 -82.32
CA ALA A 18 105.34 161.13 -82.32
C ALA A 18 106.31 160.43 -83.28
N GLN A 19 106.63 161.08 -84.42
CA GLN A 19 107.58 160.56 -85.40
C GLN A 19 109.03 160.75 -84.95
N VAL A 20 109.34 161.85 -84.24
CA VAL A 20 110.65 162.08 -83.59
C VAL A 20 110.87 161.09 -82.44
N ASP A 21 109.88 160.89 -81.57
CA ASP A 21 109.96 159.95 -80.45
C ASP A 21 110.17 158.50 -80.94
N GLN A 22 109.52 158.10 -82.04
CA GLN A 22 109.79 156.81 -82.72
C GLN A 22 111.21 156.73 -83.28
N TYR A 23 111.75 157.81 -83.83
CA TYR A 23 113.12 157.84 -84.38
C TYR A 23 114.18 157.77 -83.27
N ILE A 24 113.95 158.44 -82.14
CA ILE A 24 114.77 158.35 -80.92
C ILE A 24 114.78 156.90 -80.40
N HIS A 25 113.61 156.28 -80.25
CA HIS A 25 113.50 154.85 -79.90
C HIS A 25 114.15 153.92 -80.95
N SER A 26 114.41 154.37 -82.19
CA SER A 26 115.17 153.62 -83.20
C SER A 26 116.68 153.80 -83.07
N LEU A 27 117.14 154.96 -82.58
CA LEU A 27 118.54 155.25 -82.29
C LEU A 27 118.97 154.57 -80.99
N GLU A 28 118.18 154.65 -79.93
CA GLU A 28 118.44 153.97 -78.65
C GLU A 28 118.61 152.46 -78.82
N ARG A 29 117.75 151.82 -79.63
CA ARG A 29 117.91 150.40 -79.99
C ARG A 29 119.21 150.12 -80.75
N LYS A 30 119.62 150.99 -81.66
CA LYS A 30 120.91 150.86 -82.39
C LYS A 30 122.12 151.06 -81.47
N VAL A 31 122.02 151.94 -80.47
CA VAL A 31 123.06 152.11 -79.44
C VAL A 31 123.16 150.84 -78.58
N ALA A 32 122.04 150.33 -78.05
CA ALA A 32 122.02 149.11 -77.25
C ALA A 32 122.53 147.87 -78.01
N ASP A 33 122.19 147.72 -79.30
CA ASP A 33 122.74 146.64 -80.15
C ASP A 33 124.22 146.85 -80.52
N GLY A 34 124.72 148.09 -80.49
CA GLY A 34 126.15 148.40 -80.58
C GLY A 34 126.91 148.01 -79.32
N GLU A 35 126.37 148.37 -78.15
CA GLU A 35 126.95 148.04 -76.83
C GLU A 35 127.02 146.53 -76.59
N ARG A 36 125.98 145.78 -76.98
CA ARG A 36 125.96 144.30 -76.94
C ARG A 36 127.13 143.68 -77.71
N LYS A 37 127.36 144.11 -78.95
CA LYS A 37 128.48 143.63 -79.79
C LYS A 37 129.84 144.01 -79.22
N LEU A 38 129.93 145.16 -78.56
CA LEU A 38 131.18 145.62 -77.93
C LEU A 38 131.49 144.81 -76.65
N ALA A 39 130.47 144.34 -75.92
CA ALA A 39 130.63 143.38 -74.84
C ALA A 39 131.06 141.98 -75.34
N GLU A 40 130.40 141.48 -76.40
CA GLU A 40 130.73 140.19 -77.04
C GLU A 40 132.22 140.12 -77.46
N VAL A 41 132.69 141.13 -78.21
CA VAL A 41 134.09 141.22 -78.64
C VAL A 41 135.08 141.27 -77.46
N ARG A 42 134.72 141.90 -76.33
CA ARG A 42 135.57 141.92 -75.13
C ARG A 42 135.75 140.52 -74.53
N THR A 43 134.66 139.77 -74.36
CA THR A 43 134.74 138.38 -73.85
C THR A 43 135.55 137.47 -74.78
N GLN A 44 135.49 137.72 -76.09
CA GLN A 44 136.29 136.98 -77.06
C GLN A 44 137.80 137.30 -76.94
N VAL A 45 138.17 138.57 -76.70
CA VAL A 45 139.56 138.96 -76.40
C VAL A 45 140.06 138.34 -75.10
N GLU A 46 139.27 138.35 -74.02
CA GLU A 46 139.65 137.70 -72.76
C GLU A 46 139.90 136.18 -72.93
N SER A 47 139.09 135.50 -73.75
CA SER A 47 139.30 134.08 -74.06
C SER A 47 140.57 133.81 -74.88
N LEU A 48 140.98 134.75 -75.74
CA LEU A 48 142.21 134.68 -76.53
C LEU A 48 143.44 134.96 -75.67
N ASP A 49 143.40 135.98 -74.81
CA ASP A 49 144.49 136.28 -73.87
C ASP A 49 144.70 135.13 -72.87
N GLY A 50 143.63 134.52 -72.35
CA GLY A 50 143.72 133.31 -71.53
C GLY A 50 144.37 132.13 -72.27
N SER A 51 144.03 131.94 -73.56
CA SER A 51 144.64 130.90 -74.40
C SER A 51 146.13 131.19 -74.68
N VAL A 52 146.49 132.44 -74.94
CA VAL A 52 147.91 132.87 -75.09
C VAL A 52 148.68 132.65 -73.80
N MET A 53 148.07 132.93 -72.64
CA MET A 53 148.70 132.74 -71.34
C MET A 53 148.97 131.25 -71.06
N GLN A 54 148.01 130.35 -71.34
CA GLN A 54 148.23 128.90 -71.23
C GLN A 54 149.38 128.42 -72.13
N VAL A 55 149.35 128.75 -73.42
CA VAL A 55 150.41 128.34 -74.38
C VAL A 55 151.78 128.90 -73.98
N SER A 56 151.83 130.10 -73.37
CA SER A 56 153.08 130.66 -72.85
C SER A 56 153.61 129.90 -71.61
N GLY A 57 152.72 129.34 -70.78
CA GLY A 57 153.08 128.48 -69.66
C GLY A 57 153.62 127.12 -70.12
N GLU A 58 152.92 126.47 -71.04
CA GLU A 58 153.37 125.20 -71.67
C GLU A 58 154.75 125.36 -72.34
N LEU A 59 155.00 126.50 -72.99
CA LEU A 59 156.31 126.82 -73.57
C LEU A 59 157.40 127.05 -72.50
N ALA A 60 157.05 127.62 -71.34
CA ALA A 60 157.97 127.83 -70.22
C ALA A 60 158.36 126.52 -69.54
N ASP A 61 157.40 125.62 -69.31
CA ASP A 61 157.64 124.29 -68.74
C ASP A 61 158.46 123.40 -69.69
N ALA A 62 158.17 123.45 -70.99
CA ALA A 62 159.00 122.79 -72.00
C ALA A 62 160.45 123.30 -71.99
N GLN A 63 160.66 124.62 -71.83
CA GLN A 63 162.01 125.19 -71.67
C GLN A 63 162.68 124.79 -70.34
N ALA A 64 161.92 124.60 -69.26
CA ALA A 64 162.46 124.13 -67.99
C ALA A 64 162.96 122.68 -68.09
N GLN A 65 162.15 121.79 -68.68
CA GLN A 65 162.51 120.39 -68.94
C GLN A 65 163.76 120.27 -69.83
N LEU A 66 163.90 121.15 -70.84
CA LEU A 66 165.07 121.16 -71.72
C LEU A 66 166.35 121.59 -70.99
N ARG A 67 166.27 122.55 -70.05
CA ARG A 67 167.43 122.99 -69.24
C ARG A 67 167.88 121.93 -68.23
N GLU A 68 166.94 121.17 -67.66
CA GLU A 68 167.24 120.04 -66.76
C GLU A 68 168.04 118.95 -67.51
N ALA A 69 167.69 118.67 -68.77
CA ALA A 69 168.39 117.70 -69.61
C ALA A 69 169.84 118.09 -69.95
N GLU A 70 170.17 119.39 -70.00
CA GLU A 70 171.51 119.87 -70.36
C GLU A 70 172.53 119.85 -69.19
N LYS A 71 172.11 119.65 -67.93
CA LYS A 71 173.02 119.65 -66.75
C LYS A 71 172.67 118.60 -65.68
N PRO A 72 173.11 117.34 -65.85
CA PRO A 72 172.83 116.26 -64.90
C PRO A 72 173.39 116.50 -63.49
N SER A 73 172.56 116.24 -62.47
CA SER A 73 172.91 116.35 -61.04
C SER A 73 172.50 115.10 -60.26
N TYR A 74 173.28 114.73 -59.24
CA TYR A 74 173.12 113.48 -58.47
C TYR A 74 171.79 113.37 -57.69
N ALA A 75 171.06 114.46 -57.50
CA ALA A 75 169.73 114.45 -56.85
C ALA A 75 168.70 113.59 -57.61
N GLY A 76 168.78 113.53 -58.95
CA GLY A 76 167.80 112.86 -59.81
C GLY A 76 167.77 111.32 -59.74
N LEU A 77 168.66 110.70 -58.95
CA LEU A 77 168.67 109.24 -58.77
C LEU A 77 167.75 108.77 -57.64
N GLY A 78 167.69 109.51 -56.52
CA GLY A 78 166.86 109.15 -55.35
C GLY A 78 165.37 109.14 -55.68
N ALA A 79 164.89 110.21 -56.34
CA ALA A 79 163.51 110.33 -56.80
C ALA A 79 163.07 109.17 -57.73
N ARG A 80 164.01 108.55 -58.46
CA ARG A 80 163.73 107.45 -59.38
C ARG A 80 163.54 106.11 -58.67
N ILE A 81 164.22 105.89 -57.54
CA ILE A 81 164.00 104.71 -56.67
C ILE A 81 162.72 104.89 -55.86
N GLU A 82 162.48 106.10 -55.34
CA GLU A 82 161.23 106.45 -54.65
C GLU A 82 160.01 106.24 -55.56
N HIS A 83 160.09 106.67 -56.83
CA HIS A 83 159.04 106.44 -57.82
C HIS A 83 158.82 104.95 -58.12
N LEU A 84 159.89 104.13 -58.18
CA LEU A 84 159.77 102.68 -58.39
C LEU A 84 159.08 102.00 -57.22
N LEU A 85 159.46 102.32 -55.98
CA LEU A 85 158.82 101.75 -54.79
C LEU A 85 157.37 102.21 -54.65
N ARG A 86 157.09 103.51 -54.88
CA ARG A 86 155.72 104.03 -54.92
C ARG A 86 154.88 103.33 -55.98
N SER A 87 155.42 103.14 -57.19
CA SER A 87 154.73 102.43 -58.27
C SER A 87 154.51 100.94 -57.96
N ALA A 88 155.42 100.28 -57.25
CA ALA A 88 155.25 98.88 -56.83
C ALA A 88 154.25 98.73 -55.68
N GLU A 89 154.20 99.69 -54.74
CA GLU A 89 153.21 99.74 -53.65
C GLU A 89 151.81 100.06 -54.21
N GLU A 90 151.73 101.01 -55.14
CA GLU A 90 150.52 101.35 -55.92
C GLU A 90 150.04 100.13 -56.72
N GLN A 91 150.89 99.47 -57.52
CA GLN A 91 150.57 98.22 -58.21
C GLN A 91 150.15 97.09 -57.27
N SER A 92 150.77 96.97 -56.09
CA SER A 92 150.38 95.95 -55.12
C SER A 92 149.01 96.26 -54.49
N SER A 93 148.72 97.55 -54.23
CA SER A 93 147.42 98.02 -53.77
C SER A 93 146.34 97.83 -54.84
N ASP A 94 146.67 98.08 -56.11
CA ASP A 94 145.80 97.83 -57.26
C ASP A 94 145.51 96.33 -57.43
N VAL A 95 146.51 95.46 -57.33
CA VAL A 95 146.30 94.00 -57.40
C VAL A 95 145.49 93.50 -56.20
N VAL A 96 145.70 94.03 -54.98
CA VAL A 96 144.91 93.66 -53.80
C VAL A 96 143.48 94.18 -53.89
N THR A 97 143.25 95.41 -54.39
CA THR A 97 141.90 95.93 -54.57
C THR A 97 141.17 95.24 -55.72
N GLN A 98 141.83 94.95 -56.84
CA GLN A 98 141.28 94.12 -57.92
C GLN A 98 140.95 92.70 -57.44
N ALA A 99 141.83 92.05 -56.67
CA ALA A 99 141.55 90.72 -56.12
C ALA A 99 140.37 90.74 -55.13
N ASN A 100 140.25 91.79 -54.30
CA ASN A 100 139.09 91.97 -53.41
C ASN A 100 137.79 92.27 -54.19
N LEU A 101 137.87 93.02 -55.30
CA LEU A 101 136.72 93.25 -56.18
C LEU A 101 136.30 91.95 -56.88
N GLN A 102 137.25 91.19 -57.45
CA GLN A 102 136.99 89.88 -58.06
C GLN A 102 136.45 88.86 -57.05
N ALA A 103 136.94 88.87 -55.81
CA ALA A 103 136.41 88.00 -54.75
C ALA A 103 134.97 88.37 -54.37
N LYS A 104 134.63 89.67 -54.28
CA LYS A 104 133.25 90.13 -54.08
C LYS A 104 132.36 89.76 -55.26
N GLU A 105 132.80 90.03 -56.48
CA GLU A 105 132.07 89.69 -57.71
C GLU A 105 131.85 88.17 -57.86
N LEU A 106 132.79 87.34 -57.37
CA LEU A 106 132.64 85.90 -57.32
C LEU A 106 131.64 85.46 -56.23
N LEU A 107 131.67 86.09 -55.05
CA LEU A 107 130.70 85.84 -53.98
C LEU A 107 129.29 86.28 -54.37
N GLU A 108 129.10 87.50 -54.87
CA GLU A 108 127.82 88.02 -55.36
C GLU A 108 127.25 87.13 -56.48
N ARG A 109 128.10 86.64 -57.39
CA ARG A 109 127.71 85.67 -58.43
C ARG A 109 127.35 84.30 -57.85
N ALA A 110 128.07 83.82 -56.83
CA ALA A 110 127.78 82.54 -56.18
C ALA A 110 126.50 82.60 -55.32
N GLU A 111 126.27 83.70 -54.62
CA GLU A 111 125.06 83.97 -53.85
C GLU A 111 123.84 84.13 -54.78
N ALA A 112 123.98 84.87 -55.88
CA ALA A 112 122.93 84.96 -56.90
C ALA A 112 122.61 83.60 -57.54
N GLY A 113 123.63 82.82 -57.93
CA GLY A 113 123.44 81.47 -58.48
C GLY A 113 122.86 80.47 -57.47
N ALA A 114 123.22 80.58 -56.19
CA ALA A 114 122.62 79.79 -55.12
C ALA A 114 121.16 80.18 -54.86
N ALA A 115 120.84 81.48 -54.84
CA ALA A 115 119.47 81.97 -54.71
C ALA A 115 118.59 81.58 -55.91
N GLU A 116 119.13 81.62 -57.12
CA GLU A 116 118.45 81.12 -58.32
C GLU A 116 118.19 79.62 -58.23
N LEU A 117 119.20 78.81 -57.88
CA LEU A 117 119.05 77.36 -57.73
C LEU A 117 118.06 77.00 -56.61
N SER A 118 118.08 77.70 -55.47
CA SER A 118 117.08 77.56 -54.42
C SER A 118 115.68 77.90 -54.90
N SER A 119 115.51 79.01 -55.63
CA SER A 119 114.20 79.38 -56.18
C SER A 119 113.70 78.38 -57.23
N GLN A 120 114.57 77.87 -58.10
CA GLN A 120 114.24 76.80 -59.05
C GLN A 120 113.80 75.53 -58.30
N ALA A 121 114.55 75.10 -57.28
CA ALA A 121 114.23 73.92 -56.48
C ALA A 121 112.93 74.07 -55.66
N GLU A 122 112.66 75.25 -55.10
CA GLU A 122 111.41 75.57 -54.41
C GLU A 122 110.21 75.56 -55.35
N ASN A 123 110.35 76.15 -56.55
CA ASN A 123 109.31 76.12 -57.59
C ASN A 123 109.03 74.69 -58.08
N GLU A 124 110.07 73.89 -58.35
CA GLU A 124 109.92 72.47 -58.69
C GLU A 124 109.27 71.67 -57.56
N ALA A 125 109.65 71.89 -56.30
CA ALA A 125 109.05 71.22 -55.16
C ALA A 125 107.57 71.60 -54.98
N ALA A 126 107.22 72.88 -55.19
CA ALA A 126 105.85 73.38 -55.15
C ALA A 126 105.00 72.80 -56.29
N GLU A 127 105.53 72.70 -57.51
CA GLU A 127 104.84 72.07 -58.63
C GLU A 127 104.63 70.56 -58.39
N ARG A 128 105.69 69.83 -58.00
CA ARG A 128 105.61 68.40 -57.68
C ARG A 128 104.58 68.14 -56.58
N LEU A 129 104.53 68.97 -55.54
CA LEU A 129 103.55 68.89 -54.47
C LEU A 129 102.12 69.24 -54.94
N SER A 130 101.98 70.24 -55.83
CA SER A 130 100.69 70.60 -56.43
C SER A 130 100.12 69.47 -57.29
N ASN A 131 100.97 68.84 -58.10
CA ASN A 131 100.58 67.73 -58.97
C ASN A 131 100.27 66.47 -58.15
N ALA A 132 101.10 66.10 -57.17
CA ALA A 132 100.83 64.99 -56.26
C ALA A 132 99.53 65.17 -55.45
N ARG A 133 99.17 66.41 -55.06
CA ARG A 133 97.88 66.70 -54.44
C ARG A 133 96.71 66.51 -55.42
N ARG A 134 96.79 67.07 -56.64
CA ARG A 134 95.78 66.88 -57.69
C ARG A 134 95.55 65.40 -58.02
N ASP A 135 96.61 64.60 -58.05
CA ASP A 135 96.53 63.15 -58.28
C ASP A 135 95.93 62.40 -57.09
N ALA A 136 96.24 62.79 -55.85
CA ALA A 136 95.61 62.27 -54.64
C ALA A 136 94.11 62.61 -54.58
N ASP A 137 93.72 63.84 -54.93
CA ASP A 137 92.32 64.27 -55.00
C ASP A 137 91.58 63.51 -56.12
N SER A 138 92.19 63.39 -57.30
CA SER A 138 91.66 62.63 -58.46
C SER A 138 91.50 61.14 -58.18
N THR A 139 92.45 60.51 -57.49
CA THR A 139 92.33 59.10 -57.09
C THR A 139 91.27 58.91 -56.01
N THR A 140 91.21 59.82 -55.03
CA THR A 140 90.19 59.81 -53.97
C THR A 140 88.79 59.98 -54.55
N GLN A 141 88.55 60.99 -55.39
CA GLN A 141 87.25 61.24 -56.01
C GLN A 141 86.79 60.04 -56.86
N ARG A 142 87.68 59.46 -57.67
CA ARG A 142 87.37 58.24 -58.45
C ARG A 142 87.11 57.02 -57.57
N ALA A 143 87.78 56.88 -56.44
CA ALA A 143 87.53 55.80 -55.48
C ALA A 143 86.16 55.98 -54.80
N THR A 144 85.85 57.19 -54.33
CA THR A 144 84.56 57.53 -53.70
C THR A 144 83.40 57.30 -54.65
N SER A 145 83.41 57.88 -55.86
CA SER A 145 82.30 57.69 -56.81
C SER A 145 82.16 56.25 -57.32
N LYS A 146 83.26 55.46 -57.33
CA LYS A 146 83.18 54.02 -57.57
C LYS A 146 82.54 53.27 -56.38
N ALA A 147 82.88 53.63 -55.15
CA ALA A 147 82.28 53.03 -53.95
C ALA A 147 80.79 53.36 -53.84
N GLU A 148 80.40 54.63 -54.05
CA GLU A 148 79.01 55.09 -54.12
C GLU A 148 78.22 54.34 -55.20
N GLY A 149 78.79 54.20 -56.41
CA GLY A 149 78.16 53.45 -57.50
C GLY A 149 77.98 51.96 -57.18
N VAL A 150 78.94 51.32 -56.51
CA VAL A 150 78.83 49.92 -56.06
C VAL A 150 77.80 49.77 -54.94
N LEU A 151 77.76 50.69 -53.97
CA LEU A 151 76.77 50.69 -52.89
C LEU A 151 75.35 50.87 -53.43
N LEU A 152 75.13 51.83 -54.34
CA LEU A 152 73.84 52.06 -54.98
C LEU A 152 73.39 50.86 -55.83
N ALA A 153 74.31 50.22 -56.55
CA ALA A 153 74.01 49.00 -57.30
C ALA A 153 73.69 47.80 -56.39
N ALA A 154 74.40 47.66 -55.26
CA ALA A 154 74.13 46.63 -54.27
C ALA A 154 72.78 46.85 -53.56
N GLN A 155 72.46 48.09 -53.21
CA GLN A 155 71.17 48.47 -52.62
C GLN A 155 70.02 48.16 -53.58
N ARG A 156 70.07 48.63 -54.83
CA ARG A 156 69.03 48.35 -55.83
C ARG A 156 68.84 46.86 -56.05
N LYS A 157 69.93 46.08 -56.14
CA LYS A 157 69.85 44.63 -56.25
C LYS A 157 69.21 43.98 -55.02
N ALA A 158 69.45 44.50 -53.81
CA ALA A 158 68.79 44.03 -52.60
C ALA A 158 67.29 44.37 -52.60
N GLU A 159 66.91 45.58 -53.00
CA GLU A 159 65.52 46.02 -53.14
C GLU A 159 64.76 45.20 -54.21
N GLU A 160 65.40 44.92 -55.35
CA GLU A 160 64.88 44.03 -56.40
C GLU A 160 64.67 42.60 -55.91
N LEU A 161 65.65 42.04 -55.18
CA LEU A 161 65.57 40.69 -54.61
C LEU A 161 64.49 40.59 -53.54
N VAL A 162 64.46 41.52 -52.57
CA VAL A 162 63.42 41.57 -51.52
C VAL A 162 62.05 41.70 -52.15
N GLY A 163 61.84 42.67 -53.04
CA GLY A 163 60.55 42.84 -53.72
C GLY A 163 60.16 41.64 -54.59
N SER A 164 61.12 40.89 -55.13
CA SER A 164 60.83 39.63 -55.84
C SER A 164 60.39 38.51 -54.89
N ALA A 165 61.04 38.38 -53.74
CA ALA A 165 60.70 37.40 -52.70
C ALA A 165 59.35 37.73 -52.04
N GLU A 166 59.04 39.01 -51.80
CA GLU A 166 57.75 39.46 -51.28
C GLU A 166 56.61 39.15 -52.26
N ARG A 167 56.80 39.41 -53.56
CA ARG A 167 55.80 39.07 -54.60
C ARG A 167 55.59 37.56 -54.71
N GLU A 168 56.66 36.76 -54.62
CA GLU A 168 56.56 35.30 -54.67
C GLU A 168 55.92 34.73 -53.39
N ALA A 169 56.25 35.26 -52.21
CA ALA A 169 55.61 34.90 -50.95
C ALA A 169 54.12 35.26 -50.95
N ALA A 170 53.74 36.44 -51.47
CA ALA A 170 52.35 36.83 -51.65
C ALA A 170 51.61 35.93 -52.65
N ARG A 171 52.28 35.51 -53.74
CA ARG A 171 51.72 34.55 -54.71
C ARG A 171 51.48 33.18 -54.06
N ILE A 172 52.45 32.65 -53.33
CA ILE A 172 52.35 31.36 -52.61
C ILE A 172 51.26 31.43 -51.54
N ALA A 173 51.17 32.52 -50.77
CA ALA A 173 50.13 32.72 -49.76
C ALA A 173 48.74 32.79 -50.39
N SER A 174 48.59 33.50 -51.52
CA SER A 174 47.32 33.58 -52.26
C SER A 174 46.87 32.21 -52.78
N VAL A 175 47.78 31.44 -53.40
CA VAL A 175 47.49 30.07 -53.88
C VAL A 175 47.13 29.14 -52.71
N SER A 176 47.86 29.22 -51.59
CA SER A 176 47.60 28.42 -50.39
C SER A 176 46.22 28.74 -49.80
N ALA A 177 45.82 30.01 -49.78
CA ALA A 177 44.52 30.44 -49.29
C ALA A 177 43.38 29.97 -50.21
N THR A 178 43.56 29.98 -51.54
CA THR A 178 42.58 29.39 -52.46
C THR A 178 42.49 27.87 -52.30
N GLU A 179 43.61 27.16 -52.21
CA GLU A 179 43.61 25.70 -51.95
C GLU A 179 42.93 25.34 -50.62
N GLN A 180 43.14 26.14 -49.57
CA GLN A 180 42.46 25.96 -48.29
C GLN A 180 40.95 26.17 -48.44
N SER A 181 40.52 27.25 -49.10
CA SER A 181 39.10 27.53 -49.35
C SER A 181 38.43 26.44 -50.18
N GLU A 182 39.10 25.91 -51.21
CA GLU A 182 38.59 24.82 -52.05
C GLU A 182 38.49 23.50 -51.28
N ARG A 183 39.49 23.18 -50.44
CA ARG A 183 39.46 21.98 -49.58
C ARG A 183 38.35 22.08 -48.53
N HIS A 184 38.20 23.23 -47.87
CA HIS A 184 37.08 23.47 -46.94
C HIS A 184 35.73 23.33 -47.64
N ALA A 185 35.55 23.97 -48.81
CA ALA A 185 34.32 23.86 -49.58
C ALA A 185 34.08 22.45 -50.17
N SER A 186 35.09 21.58 -50.26
CA SER A 186 34.90 20.15 -50.57
C SER A 186 34.45 19.37 -49.34
N LEU A 187 35.18 19.50 -48.23
CA LEU A 187 34.85 18.85 -46.96
C LEU A 187 33.45 19.23 -46.45
N GLU A 188 33.02 20.48 -46.60
CA GLU A 188 31.65 20.91 -46.25
C GLU A 188 30.58 20.25 -47.12
N ARG A 189 30.85 20.05 -48.42
CA ARG A 189 29.93 19.30 -49.31
C ARG A 189 29.92 17.81 -48.98
N GLU A 190 31.09 17.21 -48.74
CA GLU A 190 31.25 15.80 -48.39
C GLU A 190 30.56 15.48 -47.05
N LEU A 191 30.79 16.31 -46.02
CA LEU A 191 30.09 16.23 -44.73
C LEU A 191 28.59 16.47 -44.88
N GLY A 192 28.18 17.41 -45.74
CA GLY A 192 26.77 17.64 -46.07
C GLY A 192 26.11 16.40 -46.69
N THR A 193 26.77 15.74 -47.64
CA THR A 193 26.26 14.50 -48.24
C THR A 193 26.25 13.32 -47.25
N LEU A 194 27.32 13.13 -46.47
CA LEU A 194 27.41 12.05 -45.47
C LEU A 194 26.36 12.23 -44.36
N ARG A 195 26.09 13.48 -43.97
CA ARG A 195 25.02 13.81 -43.02
C ARG A 195 23.65 13.51 -43.62
N ALA A 196 23.40 13.89 -44.88
CA ALA A 196 22.13 13.61 -45.54
C ALA A 196 21.87 12.11 -45.71
N THR A 197 22.88 11.30 -46.05
CA THR A 197 22.73 9.84 -46.11
C THR A 197 22.51 9.23 -44.72
N ALA A 198 23.24 9.69 -43.70
CA ALA A 198 23.02 9.20 -42.32
C ALA A 198 21.63 9.60 -41.76
N GLU A 199 21.14 10.81 -42.06
CA GLU A 199 19.79 11.24 -41.69
C GLU A 199 18.71 10.43 -42.45
N GLN A 200 18.96 10.05 -43.70
CA GLN A 200 18.09 9.13 -44.46
C GLN A 200 18.12 7.70 -43.89
N GLU A 201 19.30 7.10 -43.66
CA GLU A 201 19.45 5.75 -43.10
C GLU A 201 18.78 5.65 -41.72
N VAL A 202 18.94 6.66 -40.85
CA VAL A 202 18.25 6.73 -39.55
C VAL A 202 16.73 6.88 -39.70
N ALA A 203 16.24 7.57 -40.74
CA ALA A 203 14.81 7.64 -41.02
C ALA A 203 14.26 6.30 -41.54
N GLU A 204 14.96 5.64 -42.46
CA GLU A 204 14.59 4.33 -43.00
C GLU A 204 14.58 3.25 -41.92
N LEU A 205 15.61 3.20 -41.05
CA LEU A 205 15.66 2.28 -39.91
C LEU A 205 14.53 2.53 -38.90
N LYS A 206 14.12 3.79 -38.68
CA LYS A 206 12.96 4.11 -37.83
C LYS A 206 11.65 3.67 -38.47
N VAL A 207 11.43 3.96 -39.75
CA VAL A 207 10.21 3.54 -40.46
C VAL A 207 10.12 2.01 -40.56
N GLY A 208 11.24 1.33 -40.77
CA GLY A 208 11.34 -0.14 -40.73
C GLY A 208 11.00 -0.69 -39.36
N SER A 209 11.73 -0.30 -38.31
CA SER A 209 11.48 -0.80 -36.94
C SER A 209 10.10 -0.46 -36.40
N GLU A 210 9.52 0.71 -36.73
CA GLU A 210 8.12 1.00 -36.41
C GLU A 210 7.13 0.12 -37.20
N ARG A 211 7.43 -0.22 -38.45
CA ARG A 211 6.61 -1.15 -39.25
C ARG A 211 6.67 -2.55 -38.62
N ASP A 212 7.87 -3.06 -38.35
CA ASP A 212 8.08 -4.40 -37.81
C ASP A 212 7.43 -4.54 -36.42
N ALA A 213 7.50 -3.50 -35.58
CA ALA A 213 6.80 -3.45 -34.30
C ALA A 213 5.27 -3.43 -34.44
N ARG A 214 4.71 -2.75 -35.46
CA ARG A 214 3.27 -2.79 -35.77
C ARG A 214 2.84 -4.15 -36.31
N GLU A 215 3.66 -4.77 -37.15
CA GLU A 215 3.40 -6.08 -37.75
C GLU A 215 3.44 -7.20 -36.69
N LEU A 216 4.49 -7.24 -35.87
CA LEU A 216 4.62 -8.14 -34.72
C LEU A 216 3.49 -7.95 -33.70
N LYS A 217 3.06 -6.70 -33.46
CA LYS A 217 1.91 -6.43 -32.61
C LYS A 217 0.62 -7.01 -33.21
N ALA A 218 0.38 -6.80 -34.50
CA ALA A 218 -0.84 -7.27 -35.17
C ALA A 218 -0.91 -8.81 -35.25
N THR A 219 0.21 -9.50 -35.49
CA THR A 219 0.25 -10.97 -35.40
C THR A 219 0.01 -11.45 -33.98
N SER A 220 0.69 -10.87 -32.98
CA SER A 220 0.51 -11.23 -31.57
C SER A 220 -0.93 -10.99 -31.07
N GLU A 221 -1.58 -9.89 -31.49
CA GLU A 221 -2.99 -9.63 -31.18
C GLU A 221 -3.91 -10.67 -31.86
N THR A 222 -3.63 -11.03 -33.11
CA THR A 222 -4.38 -12.06 -33.85
C THR A 222 -4.25 -13.43 -33.18
N GLU A 223 -3.03 -13.91 -32.95
CA GLU A 223 -2.73 -15.17 -32.26
C GLU A 223 -3.38 -15.23 -30.87
N ALA A 224 -3.33 -14.13 -30.11
CA ALA A 224 -3.98 -14.04 -28.81
C ALA A 224 -5.51 -14.01 -28.90
N THR A 225 -6.13 -13.53 -30.00
CA THR A 225 -7.58 -13.69 -30.21
C THR A 225 -7.94 -15.13 -30.60
N GLU A 226 -7.18 -15.77 -31.49
CA GLU A 226 -7.40 -17.18 -31.84
C GLU A 226 -7.25 -18.10 -30.63
N LEU A 227 -6.23 -17.90 -29.80
CA LEU A 227 -6.00 -18.69 -28.59
C LEU A 227 -7.17 -18.55 -27.59
N ARG A 228 -7.74 -17.35 -27.44
CA ARG A 228 -8.90 -17.11 -26.58
C ARG A 228 -10.17 -17.78 -27.11
N GLU A 229 -10.44 -17.67 -28.41
CA GLU A 229 -11.63 -18.31 -28.99
C GLU A 229 -11.51 -19.85 -29.04
N ARG A 230 -10.30 -20.40 -29.26
CA ARG A 230 -10.02 -21.84 -29.07
C ARG A 230 -10.31 -22.27 -27.63
N ALA A 231 -9.65 -21.64 -26.65
CA ALA A 231 -9.83 -21.99 -25.23
C ALA A 231 -11.28 -21.82 -24.74
N LYS A 232 -12.03 -20.86 -25.31
CA LYS A 232 -13.46 -20.68 -25.06
C LYS A 232 -14.29 -21.81 -25.68
N ALA A 233 -14.06 -22.18 -26.94
CA ALA A 233 -14.73 -23.30 -27.58
C ALA A 233 -14.44 -24.64 -26.88
N ASP A 234 -13.20 -24.86 -26.45
CA ASP A 234 -12.79 -26.03 -25.67
C ASP A 234 -13.52 -26.08 -24.31
N ALA A 235 -13.62 -24.94 -23.61
CA ALA A 235 -14.36 -24.81 -22.35
C ALA A 235 -15.88 -24.95 -22.52
N GLU A 236 -16.44 -24.50 -23.64
CA GLU A 236 -17.86 -24.70 -23.99
C GLU A 236 -18.14 -26.17 -24.33
N SER A 237 -17.26 -26.85 -25.07
CA SER A 237 -17.36 -28.31 -25.31
C SER A 237 -17.28 -29.08 -23.99
N LEU A 238 -16.25 -28.84 -23.17
CA LEU A 238 -16.06 -29.52 -21.89
C LEU A 238 -17.27 -29.33 -20.95
N ARG A 239 -17.89 -28.15 -20.95
CA ARG A 239 -19.15 -27.90 -20.22
C ARG A 239 -20.32 -28.69 -20.80
N ALA A 240 -20.47 -28.75 -22.12
CA ALA A 240 -21.53 -29.52 -22.78
C ALA A 240 -21.34 -31.04 -22.59
N ASP A 241 -20.09 -31.52 -22.56
CA ASP A 241 -19.72 -32.91 -22.28
C ASP A 241 -20.03 -33.25 -20.81
N ALA A 242 -19.61 -32.41 -19.86
CA ALA A 242 -19.91 -32.57 -18.43
C ALA A 242 -21.40 -32.45 -18.10
N GLN A 243 -22.15 -31.60 -18.82
CA GLN A 243 -23.61 -31.55 -18.70
C GLN A 243 -24.25 -32.84 -19.22
N ARG A 244 -23.80 -33.36 -20.37
CA ARG A 244 -24.30 -34.62 -20.93
C ARG A 244 -24.03 -35.81 -20.02
N THR A 245 -22.83 -35.93 -19.44
CA THR A 245 -22.54 -36.99 -18.47
C THR A 245 -23.36 -36.83 -17.20
N ALA A 246 -23.49 -35.61 -16.65
CA ALA A 246 -24.34 -35.35 -15.48
C ALA A 246 -25.81 -35.75 -15.73
N THR A 247 -26.39 -35.38 -16.88
CA THR A 247 -27.76 -35.79 -17.23
C THR A 247 -27.90 -37.30 -17.42
N ALA A 248 -26.87 -37.98 -17.95
CA ALA A 248 -26.87 -39.43 -18.09
C ALA A 248 -26.83 -40.12 -16.71
N THR A 249 -25.94 -39.68 -15.80
CA THR A 249 -25.86 -40.24 -14.44
C THR A 249 -27.11 -39.96 -13.60
N ILE A 250 -27.78 -38.83 -13.81
CA ILE A 250 -29.07 -38.54 -13.16
C ILE A 250 -30.15 -39.48 -13.72
N SER A 251 -30.25 -39.63 -15.04
CA SER A 251 -31.23 -40.53 -15.66
C SER A 251 -31.01 -42.00 -15.28
N GLU A 252 -29.76 -42.43 -15.14
CA GLU A 252 -29.39 -43.78 -14.68
C GLU A 252 -29.74 -43.98 -13.21
N ALA A 253 -29.48 -42.99 -12.34
CA ALA A 253 -29.87 -43.04 -10.94
C ALA A 253 -31.41 -42.98 -10.75
N GLU A 254 -32.13 -42.22 -11.58
CA GLU A 254 -33.60 -42.19 -11.60
C GLU A 254 -34.19 -43.53 -12.07
N GLU A 255 -33.58 -44.19 -13.07
CA GLU A 255 -34.01 -45.51 -13.53
C GLU A 255 -33.74 -46.60 -12.47
N GLN A 256 -32.55 -46.60 -11.85
CA GLN A 256 -32.22 -47.50 -10.74
C GLN A 256 -33.13 -47.28 -9.53
N ALA A 257 -33.41 -46.03 -9.15
CA ALA A 257 -34.35 -45.71 -8.07
C ALA A 257 -35.78 -46.14 -8.41
N ALA A 258 -36.22 -45.96 -9.66
CA ALA A 258 -37.51 -46.44 -10.13
C ALA A 258 -37.60 -47.97 -10.15
N GLU A 259 -36.51 -48.69 -10.45
CA GLU A 259 -36.46 -50.15 -10.37
C GLU A 259 -36.50 -50.65 -8.91
N ILE A 260 -35.71 -50.07 -8.01
CA ILE A 260 -35.77 -50.36 -6.56
C ILE A 260 -37.17 -50.10 -5.99
N LEU A 261 -37.84 -49.03 -6.43
CA LEU A 261 -39.24 -48.77 -6.06
C LEU A 261 -40.21 -49.78 -6.67
N ARG A 262 -39.97 -50.31 -7.88
CA ARG A 262 -40.79 -51.40 -8.45
C ARG A 262 -40.62 -52.71 -7.68
N THR A 263 -39.38 -53.11 -7.35
CA THR A 263 -39.14 -54.36 -6.59
C THR A 263 -39.71 -54.25 -5.18
N ALA A 264 -39.45 -53.16 -4.46
CA ALA A 264 -39.98 -52.95 -3.12
C ALA A 264 -41.53 -52.90 -3.08
N ASN A 265 -42.18 -52.35 -4.11
CA ASN A 265 -43.65 -52.41 -4.21
C ASN A 265 -44.16 -53.82 -4.59
N ALA A 266 -43.45 -54.56 -5.45
CA ALA A 266 -43.81 -55.93 -5.79
C ALA A 266 -43.68 -56.88 -4.59
N GLU A 267 -42.58 -56.76 -3.83
CA GLU A 267 -42.35 -57.44 -2.55
C GLU A 267 -43.40 -57.06 -1.52
N ALA A 268 -43.72 -55.77 -1.37
CA ALA A 268 -44.78 -55.32 -0.47
C ALA A 268 -46.17 -55.86 -0.87
N ASP A 269 -46.47 -55.98 -2.16
CA ASP A 269 -47.71 -56.60 -2.65
C ASP A 269 -47.71 -58.12 -2.50
N GLU A 270 -46.56 -58.79 -2.61
CA GLU A 270 -46.42 -60.23 -2.31
C GLU A 270 -46.61 -60.50 -0.81
N ILE A 271 -46.02 -59.68 0.06
CA ILE A 271 -46.26 -59.71 1.51
C ILE A 271 -47.74 -59.44 1.82
N ARG A 272 -48.39 -58.47 1.16
CA ARG A 272 -49.84 -58.21 1.31
C ARG A 272 -50.69 -59.40 0.88
N ARG A 273 -50.35 -60.07 -0.22
CA ARG A 273 -51.04 -61.31 -0.66
C ARG A 273 -50.84 -62.42 0.34
N SER A 274 -49.61 -62.71 0.75
CA SER A 274 -49.30 -63.71 1.77
C SER A 274 -50.04 -63.45 3.09
N VAL A 275 -50.13 -62.18 3.53
CA VAL A 275 -50.92 -61.78 4.71
C VAL A 275 -52.43 -61.92 4.48
N ALA A 276 -52.93 -61.69 3.27
CA ALA A 276 -54.33 -61.95 2.92
C ALA A 276 -54.63 -63.46 2.92
N ASP A 277 -53.78 -64.28 2.31
CA ASP A 277 -53.90 -65.75 2.26
C ASP A 277 -53.81 -66.36 3.66
N MET A 278 -52.89 -65.87 4.51
CA MET A 278 -52.78 -66.25 5.93
C MET A 278 -54.02 -65.84 6.73
N ARG A 279 -54.69 -64.74 6.35
CA ARG A 279 -55.93 -64.32 7.00
C ARG A 279 -57.13 -65.10 6.52
N GLU A 280 -57.25 -65.38 5.22
CA GLU A 280 -58.32 -66.24 4.69
C GLU A 280 -58.21 -67.65 5.28
N THR A 281 -57.01 -68.23 5.35
CA THR A 281 -56.79 -69.54 6.01
C THR A 281 -57.09 -69.50 7.51
N ALA A 282 -56.73 -68.42 8.23
CA ALA A 282 -57.10 -68.26 9.64
C ALA A 282 -58.61 -68.04 9.84
N GLU A 283 -59.28 -67.29 8.96
CA GLU A 283 -60.74 -67.09 8.98
C GLU A 283 -61.48 -68.39 8.64
N LEU A 284 -60.95 -69.22 7.74
CA LEU A 284 -61.42 -70.59 7.45
C LEU A 284 -61.18 -71.54 8.64
N GLU A 285 -60.03 -71.48 9.31
CA GLU A 285 -59.79 -72.25 10.55
C GLU A 285 -60.75 -71.84 11.67
N VAL A 286 -61.00 -70.54 11.85
CA VAL A 286 -61.96 -70.04 12.84
C VAL A 286 -63.39 -70.47 12.47
N ALA A 287 -63.76 -70.43 11.20
CA ALA A 287 -65.06 -70.92 10.72
C ALA A 287 -65.20 -72.44 10.92
N ALA A 288 -64.16 -73.22 10.64
CA ALA A 288 -64.14 -74.67 10.85
C ALA A 288 -64.21 -75.04 12.34
N ARG A 289 -63.48 -74.32 13.21
CA ARG A 289 -63.57 -74.48 14.67
C ARG A 289 -64.94 -74.10 15.22
N ARG A 290 -65.58 -73.04 14.69
CA ARG A 290 -66.95 -72.67 15.05
C ARG A 290 -67.96 -73.72 14.60
N ALA A 291 -67.89 -74.18 13.35
CA ALA A 291 -68.76 -75.26 12.85
C ALA A 291 -68.59 -76.56 13.64
N ALA A 292 -67.35 -76.92 14.03
CA ALA A 292 -67.08 -78.06 14.88
C ALA A 292 -67.58 -77.87 16.34
N SER A 293 -67.55 -76.64 16.87
CA SER A 293 -68.20 -76.32 18.15
C SER A 293 -69.71 -76.43 18.02
N GLU A 294 -70.33 -75.80 17.03
CA GLU A 294 -71.77 -75.86 16.77
C GLU A 294 -72.26 -77.30 16.54
N GLU A 295 -71.46 -78.16 15.90
CA GLU A 295 -71.74 -79.59 15.77
C GLU A 295 -71.58 -80.34 17.11
N ALA A 296 -70.55 -80.05 17.91
CA ALA A 296 -70.38 -80.64 19.24
C ALA A 296 -71.49 -80.20 20.21
N ASP A 297 -71.87 -78.93 20.20
CA ASP A 297 -72.96 -78.35 20.99
C ASP A 297 -74.31 -78.93 20.54
N ALA A 298 -74.52 -79.14 19.22
CA ALA A 298 -75.67 -79.86 18.71
C ALA A 298 -75.69 -81.34 19.14
N GLN A 299 -74.55 -82.03 19.11
CA GLN A 299 -74.43 -83.40 19.61
C GLN A 299 -74.74 -83.49 21.11
N MET A 300 -74.17 -82.59 21.93
CA MET A 300 -74.50 -82.46 23.36
C MET A 300 -75.98 -82.17 23.59
N HIS A 301 -76.60 -81.29 22.80
CA HIS A 301 -78.04 -81.03 22.87
C HIS A 301 -78.90 -82.24 22.44
N THR A 302 -78.45 -83.06 21.49
CA THR A 302 -79.17 -84.32 21.15
C THR A 302 -79.00 -85.38 22.23
N GLN A 303 -77.83 -85.49 22.86
CA GLN A 303 -77.58 -86.39 23.98
C GLN A 303 -78.43 -85.97 25.20
N ALA A 304 -78.37 -84.70 25.60
CA ALA A 304 -79.17 -84.17 26.71
C ALA A 304 -80.69 -84.33 26.48
N LYS A 305 -81.16 -84.26 25.22
CA LYS A 305 -82.55 -84.60 24.87
C LYS A 305 -82.83 -86.09 25.05
N ALA A 306 -81.97 -86.98 24.56
CA ALA A 306 -82.13 -88.43 24.74
C ALA A 306 -82.12 -88.82 26.23
N ASP A 307 -81.25 -88.20 27.03
CA ASP A 307 -81.19 -88.39 28.49
C ASP A 307 -82.46 -87.87 29.19
N THR A 308 -82.99 -86.72 28.74
CA THR A 308 -84.25 -86.16 29.23
C THR A 308 -85.46 -87.03 28.85
N ASP A 309 -85.52 -87.51 27.61
CA ASP A 309 -86.58 -88.41 27.13
C ASP A 309 -86.54 -89.76 27.88
N ALA A 310 -85.34 -90.27 28.19
CA ALA A 310 -85.17 -91.45 29.05
C ALA A 310 -85.63 -91.20 30.49
N MET A 311 -85.29 -90.05 31.07
CA MET A 311 -85.76 -89.63 32.40
C MET A 311 -87.29 -89.46 32.45
N ILE A 312 -87.91 -88.94 31.39
CA ILE A 312 -89.37 -88.86 31.25
C ILE A 312 -89.99 -90.26 31.15
N ALA A 313 -89.38 -91.18 30.40
CA ALA A 313 -89.85 -92.56 30.30
C ALA A 313 -89.78 -93.32 31.64
N ASP A 314 -88.69 -93.14 32.40
CA ASP A 314 -88.55 -93.76 33.73
C ASP A 314 -89.54 -93.16 34.76
N ALA A 315 -89.76 -91.84 34.71
CA ALA A 315 -90.79 -91.18 35.51
C ALA A 315 -92.22 -91.65 35.16
N GLN A 316 -92.50 -91.93 33.88
CA GLN A 316 -93.78 -92.51 33.45
C GLN A 316 -93.94 -93.97 33.93
N ALA A 317 -92.87 -94.76 33.95
CA ALA A 317 -92.88 -96.11 34.53
C ALA A 317 -93.14 -96.08 36.04
N HIS A 318 -92.49 -95.16 36.77
CA HIS A 318 -92.72 -94.93 38.20
C HIS A 318 -94.17 -94.49 38.50
N ALA A 319 -94.76 -93.65 37.65
CA ALA A 319 -96.17 -93.24 37.78
C ALA A 319 -97.14 -94.42 37.64
N GLN A 320 -96.93 -95.30 36.65
CA GLN A 320 -97.79 -96.47 36.42
C GLN A 320 -97.68 -97.51 37.55
N ASP A 321 -96.49 -97.71 38.11
CA ASP A 321 -96.31 -98.59 39.28
C ASP A 321 -96.95 -98.00 40.56
N ALA A 322 -96.94 -96.66 40.70
CA ALA A 322 -97.67 -95.99 41.79
C ALA A 322 -99.20 -96.14 41.65
N GLU A 323 -99.76 -95.97 40.44
CA GLU A 323 -101.19 -96.19 40.17
C GLU A 323 -101.62 -97.64 40.47
N ALA A 324 -100.80 -98.62 40.10
CA ALA A 324 -101.06 -100.04 40.41
C ALA A 324 -101.10 -100.31 41.92
N ARG A 325 -100.18 -99.73 42.70
CA ARG A 325 -100.14 -99.85 44.18
C ARG A 325 -101.35 -99.22 44.85
N VAL A 326 -101.84 -98.08 44.34
CA VAL A 326 -103.07 -97.42 44.85
C VAL A 326 -104.31 -98.29 44.59
N ALA A 327 -104.40 -98.94 43.43
CA ALA A 327 -105.50 -99.84 43.11
C ALA A 327 -105.57 -101.07 44.04
N GLU A 328 -104.42 -101.68 44.38
CA GLU A 328 -104.38 -102.80 45.34
C GLU A 328 -104.74 -102.36 46.77
N ALA A 329 -104.31 -101.16 47.19
CA ALA A 329 -104.61 -100.62 48.52
C ALA A 329 -106.11 -100.37 48.73
N LEU A 330 -106.82 -99.87 47.71
CA LEU A 330 -108.27 -99.64 47.78
C LEU A 330 -109.05 -100.95 47.94
N ALA A 331 -108.67 -102.02 47.22
CA ALA A 331 -109.32 -103.33 47.33
C ALA A 331 -109.24 -103.92 48.75
N LYS A 332 -108.10 -103.74 49.44
CA LYS A 332 -107.93 -104.14 50.85
C LYS A 332 -108.74 -103.29 51.83
N ALA A 333 -108.93 -102.00 51.55
CA ALA A 333 -109.74 -101.12 52.41
C ALA A 333 -111.24 -101.47 52.38
N GLU A 334 -111.75 -101.91 51.22
CA GLU A 334 -113.14 -102.36 51.03
C GLU A 334 -113.46 -103.60 51.91
N GLU A 335 -112.54 -104.57 51.96
CA GLU A 335 -112.64 -105.79 52.75
C GLU A 335 -112.69 -105.49 54.26
N VAL A 336 -111.73 -104.69 54.75
CA VAL A 336 -111.64 -104.29 56.17
C VAL A 336 -112.88 -103.53 56.64
N ARG A 337 -113.49 -102.68 55.80
CA ARG A 337 -114.71 -101.94 56.16
C ARG A 337 -115.87 -102.89 56.46
N SER A 338 -116.08 -103.90 55.62
CA SER A 338 -117.19 -104.87 55.80
C SER A 338 -117.05 -105.71 57.08
N ALA A 339 -115.81 -106.02 57.49
CA ALA A 339 -115.54 -106.73 58.75
C ALA A 339 -115.79 -105.84 59.98
N ALA A 340 -115.47 -104.55 59.89
CA ALA A 340 -115.69 -103.58 60.97
C ALA A 340 -117.19 -103.30 61.22
N GLU A 341 -118.00 -103.22 60.17
CA GLU A 341 -119.46 -103.04 60.29
C GLU A 341 -120.12 -104.22 61.03
N ALA A 342 -119.67 -105.46 60.78
CA ALA A 342 -120.18 -106.64 61.48
C ALA A 342 -119.83 -106.66 62.99
N GLN A 343 -118.64 -106.19 63.39
CA GLN A 343 -118.29 -106.07 64.82
C GLN A 343 -119.02 -104.92 65.54
N ALA A 344 -119.46 -103.89 64.81
CA ALA A 344 -120.15 -102.75 65.40
C ALA A 344 -121.56 -103.09 65.93
N GLU A 345 -122.31 -103.96 65.23
CA GLU A 345 -123.63 -104.42 65.70
C GLU A 345 -123.54 -105.30 66.96
N GLU A 346 -122.50 -106.13 67.07
CA GLU A 346 -122.23 -106.97 68.25
C GLU A 346 -121.95 -106.09 69.49
N ILE A 347 -121.05 -105.13 69.37
CA ILE A 347 -120.65 -104.20 70.45
C ILE A 347 -121.83 -103.32 70.91
N LEU A 348 -122.68 -102.84 69.98
CA LEU A 348 -123.86 -102.04 70.34
C LEU A 348 -124.89 -102.83 71.15
N THR A 349 -125.03 -104.13 70.89
CA THR A 349 -125.98 -105.00 71.60
C THR A 349 -125.54 -105.26 73.04
N ASP A 350 -124.25 -105.55 73.25
CA ASP A 350 -123.68 -105.74 74.60
C ASP A 350 -123.70 -104.45 75.43
N ALA A 351 -123.41 -103.30 74.81
CA ALA A 351 -123.42 -101.99 75.48
C ALA A 351 -124.79 -101.64 76.08
N GLN A 352 -125.89 -101.91 75.36
CA GLN A 352 -127.25 -101.67 75.85
C GLN A 352 -127.56 -102.52 77.09
N SER A 353 -127.17 -103.80 77.09
CA SER A 353 -127.40 -104.71 78.23
C SER A 353 -126.71 -104.26 79.52
N SER A 354 -125.50 -103.69 79.42
CA SER A 354 -124.76 -103.20 80.59
C SER A 354 -125.25 -101.82 81.08
N ALA A 355 -125.73 -100.95 80.19
CA ALA A 355 -126.33 -99.67 80.59
C ALA A 355 -127.59 -99.86 81.46
N GLU A 356 -128.43 -100.84 81.11
CA GLU A 356 -129.60 -101.22 81.91
C GLU A 356 -129.29 -101.85 83.29
N ARG A 357 -128.06 -102.35 83.48
CA ARG A 357 -127.62 -102.90 84.78
C ARG A 357 -127.14 -101.78 85.71
N ILE A 358 -126.26 -100.92 85.20
CA ILE A 358 -125.65 -99.82 85.97
C ILE A 358 -126.71 -98.79 86.42
N THR A 359 -127.68 -98.47 85.57
CA THR A 359 -128.80 -97.54 85.90
C THR A 359 -129.83 -98.09 86.90
N ARG A 360 -129.65 -99.35 87.35
CA ARG A 360 -130.46 -100.05 88.36
C ARG A 360 -129.74 -100.05 89.69
N GLU A 361 -128.48 -100.48 89.68
CA GLU A 361 -127.55 -100.45 90.83
C GLU A 361 -127.39 -99.03 91.39
N ALA A 362 -127.31 -98.01 90.52
CA ALA A 362 -127.24 -96.60 90.93
C ALA A 362 -128.51 -96.08 91.65
N ARG A 363 -129.69 -96.59 91.29
CA ARG A 363 -130.97 -96.18 91.92
C ARG A 363 -131.16 -96.83 93.29
N GLU A 364 -130.88 -98.13 93.42
CA GLU A 364 -130.98 -98.80 94.72
C GLU A 364 -130.02 -98.22 95.77
N ASN A 365 -128.83 -97.78 95.36
CA ASN A 365 -127.97 -97.02 96.26
C ASN A 365 -128.66 -95.71 96.65
N ALA A 366 -129.08 -94.85 95.72
CA ALA A 366 -129.74 -93.58 96.04
C ALA A 366 -131.01 -93.71 96.94
N ASP A 367 -131.75 -94.82 96.87
CA ASP A 367 -132.90 -95.05 97.75
C ASP A 367 -132.54 -95.57 99.16
N ARG A 368 -131.42 -96.30 99.35
CA ARG A 368 -130.80 -96.44 100.69
C ARG A 368 -130.34 -95.09 101.20
N LEU A 369 -129.69 -94.36 100.31
CA LEU A 369 -128.94 -93.16 100.62
C LEU A 369 -129.87 -92.06 101.21
N ARG A 370 -131.06 -91.91 100.62
CA ARG A 370 -132.17 -91.06 101.13
C ARG A 370 -132.94 -91.60 102.35
N SER A 371 -132.88 -92.91 102.64
CA SER A 371 -133.60 -93.50 103.78
C SER A 371 -133.06 -92.98 105.11
N ASP A 372 -131.74 -92.86 105.19
CA ASP A 372 -131.08 -92.87 106.49
C ASP A 372 -130.67 -91.46 106.95
N THR A 373 -130.46 -90.54 106.01
CA THR A 373 -130.60 -89.09 106.26
C THR A 373 -131.99 -88.75 106.82
N SER A 374 -133.05 -89.42 106.37
CA SER A 374 -134.39 -89.26 106.95
C SER A 374 -134.50 -89.89 108.35
N ALA A 375 -133.78 -90.99 108.64
CA ALA A 375 -133.70 -91.56 109.99
C ALA A 375 -132.99 -90.60 110.96
N GLN A 376 -131.85 -90.04 110.56
CA GLN A 376 -131.09 -89.05 111.34
C GLN A 376 -131.92 -87.80 111.64
N THR A 377 -132.59 -87.23 110.63
CA THR A 377 -133.46 -86.05 110.80
C THR A 377 -134.58 -86.31 111.82
N ASP A 378 -135.18 -87.51 111.84
CA ASP A 378 -136.26 -87.83 112.77
C ASP A 378 -135.75 -88.20 114.19
N ARG A 379 -134.47 -88.56 114.35
CA ARG A 379 -133.80 -88.60 115.68
C ARG A 379 -133.66 -87.20 116.26
N GLU A 380 -133.11 -86.24 115.49
CA GLU A 380 -132.95 -84.84 115.91
C GLU A 380 -134.29 -84.21 116.28
N ARG A 381 -135.35 -84.44 115.47
CA ARG A 381 -136.70 -83.94 115.75
C ARG A 381 -137.28 -84.47 117.07
N ARG A 382 -136.95 -85.70 117.47
CA ARG A 382 -137.39 -86.29 118.75
C ARG A 382 -136.60 -85.74 119.94
N THR A 383 -135.34 -85.34 119.75
CA THR A 383 -134.58 -84.60 120.77
C THR A 383 -135.14 -83.19 120.96
N ALA A 384 -135.40 -82.46 119.88
CA ALA A 384 -136.04 -81.15 119.92
C ALA A 384 -137.43 -81.16 120.60
N GLN A 385 -138.24 -82.21 120.37
CA GLN A 385 -139.56 -82.30 120.99
C GLN A 385 -139.51 -82.53 122.51
N ARG A 386 -138.50 -83.25 123.03
CA ARG A 386 -138.32 -83.44 124.49
C ARG A 386 -137.95 -82.13 125.21
N GLN A 387 -137.20 -81.25 124.54
CA GLN A 387 -136.93 -79.90 125.05
C GLN A 387 -138.22 -79.06 125.23
N VAL A 388 -139.31 -79.36 124.49
CA VAL A 388 -140.62 -78.69 124.65
C VAL A 388 -141.38 -79.19 125.89
N ASP A 389 -141.23 -80.48 126.25
CA ASP A 389 -141.87 -81.06 127.43
C ASP A 389 -141.24 -80.56 128.74
N ASP A 390 -139.91 -80.50 128.82
CA ASP A 390 -139.21 -80.01 130.02
C ASP A 390 -139.40 -78.50 130.25
N LEU A 391 -139.61 -77.71 129.19
CA LEU A 391 -139.99 -76.29 129.31
C LEU A 391 -141.42 -76.05 129.82
N ASN A 392 -142.33 -77.03 129.77
CA ASN A 392 -143.66 -76.90 130.40
C ASN A 392 -143.75 -77.52 131.80
N ARG A 393 -142.85 -78.42 132.19
CA ARG A 393 -142.69 -78.82 133.61
C ARG A 393 -142.35 -77.63 134.50
N GLN A 394 -141.62 -76.64 133.97
CA GLN A 394 -141.35 -75.36 134.63
C GLN A 394 -142.62 -74.50 134.88
N ARG A 395 -143.78 -74.86 134.31
CA ARG A 395 -145.06 -74.17 134.54
C ARG A 395 -146.06 -74.94 135.41
N GLU A 396 -145.73 -76.16 135.80
CA GLU A 396 -146.44 -76.94 136.82
C GLU A 396 -145.79 -76.73 138.20
N SER A 397 -144.49 -76.42 138.23
CA SER A 397 -143.73 -76.09 139.45
C SER A 397 -143.86 -74.63 139.91
N ILE A 398 -144.33 -73.70 139.06
CA ILE A 398 -144.94 -72.44 139.52
C ILE A 398 -146.36 -72.72 140.05
N THR A 399 -146.38 -73.55 141.10
CA THR A 399 -146.96 -73.24 142.41
C THR A 399 -148.15 -72.28 142.39
N GLY A 400 -149.31 -72.63 142.97
CA GLY A 400 -149.41 -73.41 144.21
C GLY A 400 -148.82 -72.68 145.43
N TYR A 401 -148.24 -71.49 145.20
CA TYR A 401 -147.84 -70.56 146.24
C TYR A 401 -148.88 -69.46 146.23
N LEU A 402 -149.74 -69.51 147.25
CA LEU A 402 -150.74 -68.48 147.56
C LEU A 402 -152.03 -68.48 146.72
N ASP A 403 -152.58 -69.69 146.59
CA ASP A 403 -154.04 -69.96 146.78
C ASP A 403 -154.61 -69.23 148.04
N GLU A 404 -153.72 -68.86 148.97
CA GLU A 404 -154.01 -68.19 150.24
C GLU A 404 -153.09 -66.97 150.50
N LEU A 405 -153.00 -66.01 149.56
CA LEU A 405 -152.67 -64.56 149.74
C LEU A 405 -152.32 -63.91 148.36
N ARG A 406 -153.05 -62.92 147.83
CA ARG A 406 -153.99 -62.01 148.51
C ARG A 406 -154.88 -61.23 147.53
N ALA A 407 -155.92 -61.85 146.98
CA ALA A 407 -157.10 -61.20 146.39
C ALA A 407 -156.90 -60.20 145.21
N LEU A 408 -155.68 -59.93 144.74
CA LEU A 408 -155.29 -58.80 143.88
C LEU A 408 -153.99 -59.12 143.09
N LEU A 409 -153.96 -58.85 141.78
CA LEU A 409 -152.79 -58.48 140.91
C LEU A 409 -151.52 -59.40 140.79
N GLY A 410 -150.94 -59.55 139.58
CA GLY A 410 -149.58 -60.11 139.34
C GLY A 410 -149.21 -60.37 137.86
N SER A 411 -147.91 -60.27 137.47
CA SER A 411 -147.39 -60.52 136.08
C SER A 411 -145.85 -60.39 135.92
N GLY A 412 -145.17 -61.13 135.01
CA GLY A 412 -143.82 -60.75 134.49
C GLY A 412 -142.89 -61.84 133.86
N GLN A 413 -142.57 -61.68 132.56
CA GLN A 413 -141.28 -61.79 131.79
C GLN A 413 -140.08 -62.79 132.06
N VAL A 414 -139.61 -63.43 130.95
CA VAL A 414 -138.21 -63.44 130.33
C VAL A 414 -137.07 -64.43 130.73
N ALA A 415 -136.32 -64.91 129.70
CA ALA A 415 -134.92 -65.46 129.63
C ALA A 415 -134.55 -66.85 130.25
N GLU A 416 -133.44 -67.56 129.92
CA GLU A 416 -132.58 -67.73 128.71
C GLU A 416 -131.54 -68.89 128.94
N ALA A 417 -131.09 -69.59 127.87
CA ALA A 417 -129.98 -70.58 127.78
C ALA A 417 -130.04 -71.91 128.60
N ALA A 418 -129.35 -73.03 128.27
CA ALA A 418 -128.87 -73.63 126.99
C ALA A 418 -128.32 -75.07 127.26
N ASP A 419 -128.92 -76.16 126.74
CA ASP A 419 -128.51 -77.56 127.04
C ASP A 419 -129.09 -78.66 126.09
N LEU A 420 -128.59 -79.91 126.22
CA LEU A 420 -129.20 -81.26 126.01
C LEU A 420 -128.68 -82.23 124.89
N ALA A 421 -127.90 -83.24 125.35
CA ALA A 421 -128.01 -84.71 125.15
C ALA A 421 -128.06 -85.43 123.76
N ALA A 422 -127.40 -86.62 123.70
CA ALA A 422 -127.28 -87.59 122.58
C ALA A 422 -128.45 -88.66 122.56
N PRO A 423 -128.52 -89.76 121.72
CA PRO A 423 -127.45 -90.59 121.09
C PRO A 423 -127.70 -91.27 119.68
N GLU A 424 -126.65 -92.00 119.22
CA GLU A 424 -126.56 -93.24 118.35
C GLU A 424 -127.05 -93.38 116.87
N ASP A 425 -126.15 -94.01 116.08
CA ASP A 425 -126.18 -94.79 114.81
C ASP A 425 -126.80 -94.27 113.48
N ASP A 426 -126.15 -94.63 112.35
CA ASP A 426 -126.61 -94.89 110.95
C ASP A 426 -127.64 -93.95 110.24
N THR A 427 -127.48 -93.52 108.97
CA THR A 427 -126.51 -93.84 107.87
C THR A 427 -126.54 -92.75 106.74
N ASP A 428 -125.62 -92.84 105.75
CA ASP A 428 -125.72 -92.43 104.32
C ASP A 428 -125.88 -90.94 103.81
N GLU A 429 -125.69 -90.75 102.47
CA GLU A 429 -125.73 -89.55 101.57
C GLU A 429 -124.65 -88.45 101.78
N ASN A 430 -124.08 -87.76 100.77
CA ASN A 430 -124.39 -87.39 99.38
C ASN A 430 -123.05 -87.27 98.58
N GLY A 431 -122.87 -87.27 97.25
CA GLY A 431 -123.76 -87.16 96.07
C GLY A 431 -123.68 -85.78 95.37
N SER A 432 -124.03 -85.69 94.08
CA SER A 432 -124.00 -84.49 93.18
C SER A 432 -122.62 -83.91 92.79
N GLN A 433 -122.37 -83.22 91.64
CA GLN A 433 -123.03 -83.04 90.31
C GLN A 433 -121.93 -82.50 89.33
N GLU A 434 -121.77 -82.93 88.06
CA GLU A 434 -122.53 -82.63 86.81
C GLU A 434 -122.26 -81.24 86.18
N GLN A 435 -121.54 -81.16 85.04
CA GLN A 435 -121.70 -80.26 83.87
C GLN A 435 -120.63 -80.52 82.74
N PRO A 436 -120.76 -79.98 81.49
CA PRO A 436 -120.16 -80.58 80.27
C PRO A 436 -119.32 -79.65 79.32
N ASP A 437 -119.00 -80.18 78.11
CA ASP A 437 -118.81 -79.56 76.78
C ASP A 437 -117.45 -78.99 76.25
N GLU A 438 -117.36 -79.03 74.90
CA GLU A 438 -116.57 -78.23 73.90
C GLU A 438 -115.09 -78.52 73.44
N ALA A 439 -114.94 -78.55 72.08
CA ALA A 439 -113.99 -77.81 71.19
C ALA A 439 -112.50 -78.21 70.86
N HIS A 440 -112.20 -78.22 69.53
CA HIS A 440 -110.97 -77.74 68.78
C HIS A 440 -109.53 -78.27 69.13
N ASP A 441 -108.40 -78.12 68.39
CA ASP A 441 -107.94 -77.59 67.05
C ASP A 441 -106.55 -78.29 66.67
N THR A 442 -105.63 -78.00 65.72
CA THR A 442 -105.22 -77.00 64.65
C THR A 442 -104.32 -77.73 63.58
N GLU A 443 -104.10 -77.35 62.30
CA GLU A 443 -103.11 -76.41 61.63
C GLU A 443 -101.57 -76.60 61.88
N ALA A 444 -100.55 -76.21 61.05
CA ALA A 444 -100.30 -75.98 59.58
C ALA A 444 -98.80 -75.53 59.25
N THR A 445 -98.34 -75.41 57.97
CA THR A 445 -97.17 -74.60 57.37
C THR A 445 -95.65 -74.90 57.70
N GLU A 446 -94.53 -74.37 57.07
CA GLU A 446 -94.00 -74.12 55.65
C GLU A 446 -92.46 -73.69 55.62
N ALA A 447 -91.81 -73.44 54.43
CA ALA A 447 -90.46 -72.75 54.12
C ALA A 447 -89.09 -73.52 54.32
N THR A 448 -87.84 -73.22 53.80
CA THR A 448 -87.12 -72.46 52.67
C THR A 448 -85.67 -73.10 52.42
N ASP A 449 -84.50 -72.65 51.88
CA ASP A 449 -83.70 -71.41 51.50
C ASP A 449 -82.48 -71.71 50.49
N ASP A 450 -81.56 -70.77 50.14
CA ASP A 450 -80.51 -70.73 49.03
C ASP A 450 -79.10 -70.06 49.42
N ALA A 451 -77.94 -69.92 48.69
CA ALA A 451 -77.20 -70.52 47.51
C ALA A 451 -75.73 -69.90 47.25
N ASP A 452 -74.96 -70.39 46.22
CA ASP A 452 -73.83 -69.78 45.37
C ASP A 452 -72.25 -69.67 45.72
N PRO A 453 -71.28 -69.41 44.74
CA PRO A 453 -69.76 -69.66 44.75
C PRO A 453 -68.75 -68.53 44.22
N SER A 454 -67.40 -68.77 43.87
CA SER A 454 -66.49 -68.10 42.79
C SER A 454 -64.86 -67.96 42.88
N GLN A 455 -64.11 -67.70 41.74
CA GLN A 455 -62.74 -67.01 41.38
C GLN A 455 -61.27 -67.58 41.75
N ASP A 456 -59.99 -67.24 41.27
CA ASP A 456 -59.24 -66.51 40.12
C ASP A 456 -57.62 -66.74 40.02
N VAL A 457 -56.77 -66.07 39.14
CA VAL A 457 -55.31 -66.42 38.68
C VAL A 457 -54.25 -65.25 38.27
N GLU A 458 -52.93 -65.52 37.95
CA GLU A 458 -51.82 -64.83 37.07
C GLU A 458 -50.90 -63.59 37.52
N GLU A 459 -49.71 -63.08 36.96
CA GLU A 459 -48.39 -63.48 36.25
C GLU A 459 -47.31 -62.28 36.00
N THR A 460 -45.96 -62.43 35.67
CA THR A 460 -44.85 -61.41 35.14
C THR A 460 -43.29 -61.83 35.25
N ASP A 461 -42.10 -61.26 34.76
CA ASP A 461 -41.47 -60.27 33.75
C ASP A 461 -39.82 -60.27 33.69
N GLU A 462 -39.03 -59.54 32.82
CA GLU A 462 -37.50 -59.56 32.61
C GLU A 462 -36.67 -58.22 32.22
N SER A 463 -35.33 -58.16 31.86
CA SER A 463 -34.48 -56.89 31.59
C SER A 463 -32.99 -56.93 30.98
N PRO A 464 -32.45 -55.91 30.18
CA PRO A 464 -31.01 -55.76 29.72
C PRO A 464 -30.35 -54.31 29.49
N ALA A 465 -29.08 -54.18 28.97
CA ALA A 465 -28.27 -52.92 28.64
C ALA A 465 -27.07 -53.15 27.61
N GLU A 466 -26.05 -52.33 27.16
CA GLU A 466 -25.46 -50.94 27.35
C GLU A 466 -24.30 -50.58 26.28
N ALA A 467 -23.71 -49.34 26.23
CA ALA A 467 -22.35 -48.86 25.71
C ALA A 467 -22.04 -48.58 24.17
N ALA A 468 -20.99 -47.83 23.65
CA ALA A 468 -20.10 -46.66 24.03
C ALA A 468 -19.06 -46.16 22.91
N ASP A 469 -18.40 -44.97 23.06
CA ASP A 469 -17.15 -44.37 22.39
C ASP A 469 -17.18 -43.86 20.88
N GLN A 470 -16.27 -43.10 20.17
CA GLN A 470 -14.97 -42.29 20.26
C GLN A 470 -14.85 -41.31 18.98
N THR A 471 -13.89 -40.47 18.47
CA THR A 471 -12.48 -39.89 18.64
C THR A 471 -12.29 -38.54 17.79
N GLU A 472 -11.13 -37.79 17.77
CA GLU A 472 -10.95 -36.42 17.12
C GLU A 472 -9.49 -35.99 16.59
N PRO A 473 -9.28 -34.98 15.66
CA PRO A 473 -7.96 -34.56 15.01
C PRO A 473 -7.58 -33.00 14.91
N ASP A 474 -6.47 -32.56 14.21
CA ASP A 474 -5.90 -31.15 14.17
C ASP A 474 -5.09 -30.64 12.91
N GLN A 475 -5.03 -29.30 12.62
CA GLN A 475 -4.01 -28.55 11.79
C GLN A 475 -4.09 -26.97 11.86
N THR A 476 -2.97 -26.24 11.64
CA THR A 476 -2.82 -24.74 11.57
C THR A 476 -2.08 -24.28 10.26
N GLU A 477 -1.71 -23.02 9.90
CA GLU A 477 -1.59 -21.67 10.56
C GLU A 477 -1.61 -20.48 9.52
N SER A 478 -1.15 -19.23 9.84
CA SER A 478 -1.27 -18.03 8.94
C SER A 478 -0.14 -16.95 9.02
N SER A 479 -0.17 -15.96 8.09
CA SER A 479 0.43 -14.58 8.15
C SER A 479 1.98 -14.45 8.15
N GLU A 480 2.66 -13.36 7.69
CA GLU A 480 2.27 -12.10 7.01
C GLU A 480 3.41 -11.44 6.18
N ASP A 481 3.11 -10.28 5.59
CA ASP A 481 3.83 -9.37 4.66
C ASP A 481 5.23 -8.81 5.06
N ALA A 482 6.04 -8.43 4.04
CA ALA A 482 6.96 -7.27 4.01
C ALA A 482 7.72 -7.14 2.67
N GLY A 483 7.97 -5.90 2.18
CA GLY A 483 8.88 -5.64 1.05
C GLY A 483 9.34 -4.17 0.91
N SER A 484 10.52 -3.93 0.30
CA SER A 484 11.03 -2.61 -0.10
C SER A 484 12.30 -2.71 -0.97
N ASN A 485 12.37 -1.86 -2.01
CA ASN A 485 13.49 -1.28 -2.79
C ASN A 485 14.90 -1.92 -2.70
N ASP A 486 15.61 -2.21 -3.80
CA ASP A 486 16.01 -1.35 -4.94
C ASP A 486 16.99 -0.22 -4.57
N ASP A 487 18.25 -0.36 -5.00
CA ASP A 487 19.15 0.76 -5.33
C ASP A 487 20.22 0.29 -6.33
N THR A 488 20.67 1.17 -7.22
CA THR A 488 21.49 0.82 -8.42
C THR A 488 22.56 1.90 -8.69
N GLN A 489 23.59 1.58 -9.49
CA GLN A 489 24.71 2.46 -9.90
C GLN A 489 25.77 2.67 -8.78
N VAL A 490 26.99 3.18 -9.00
CA VAL A 490 27.64 3.74 -10.21
C VAL A 490 29.02 3.07 -10.42
N LEU A 491 29.40 2.87 -11.68
CA LEU A 491 30.78 2.58 -12.10
C LEU A 491 31.33 3.84 -12.79
N ASP A 492 32.43 4.42 -12.29
CA ASP A 492 33.15 5.50 -12.99
C ASP A 492 34.67 5.40 -12.74
N GLN A 493 35.45 6.08 -13.58
CA GLN A 493 36.90 5.92 -13.73
C GLN A 493 37.70 7.10 -13.11
N VAL A 494 39.03 7.05 -13.28
CA VAL A 494 39.95 8.15 -13.70
C VAL A 494 41.25 8.19 -12.87
N LYS A 495 42.37 8.31 -13.62
CA LYS A 495 43.79 8.47 -13.23
C LYS A 495 44.54 7.22 -12.77
N ASP A 496 45.83 7.06 -13.12
CA ASP A 496 46.71 7.88 -13.99
C ASP A 496 47.07 7.15 -15.30
#